data_AF-A0A528D5J6-F1
#
_entry.id   AF-A0A528D5J6-F1
#
_cell.length_a   1.000
_cell.length_b   1.000
_cell.length_c   1.000
_cell.angle_alpha   90.00
_cell.angle_beta   90.00
_cell.angle_gamma   90.00
#
_symmetry.space_group_name_H-M   'P 1'
#
loop_
_entity.id
_entity.type
_entity.pdbx_description
1 polymer ?
#
loop_
_entity_poly.entity_id
_entity_poly.type
_entity_poly.pdbx_seq_one_letter_code
_entity_poly.pdbx_strand_id
1 'polypeptide(L)'
;LVVGALYLSKPPPVSSDNGMPFWNAVFGEARRALQEAERQLDPAQLVKAAELIAKARQVTVFGLGGSSSALAQETQYRLFRYGITVSAQCDPYLMRMTASTLKPSDLVIAISATGRTREVIEAVELA
;
A
#
# COMPACT_ATOMS: atom_id res chain seq x y z
N LEU A 1 8.78 -13.73 -7.35
CA LEU A 1 10.23 -13.54 -7.60
C LEU A 1 10.71 -12.39 -6.70
N VAL A 2 11.65 -12.65 -5.79
CA VAL A 2 12.13 -11.63 -4.84
C VAL A 2 13.12 -10.71 -5.57
N VAL A 3 12.90 -9.40 -5.48
CA VAL A 3 13.69 -8.33 -6.15
C VAL A 3 15.20 -8.49 -5.94
N GLY A 4 15.62 -9.11 -4.83
CA GLY A 4 17.03 -9.40 -4.53
C GLY A 4 17.76 -10.31 -5.53
N ALA A 5 17.05 -11.19 -6.25
CA ALA A 5 17.71 -12.10 -7.21
C ALA A 5 18.42 -11.35 -8.35
N LEU A 6 17.90 -10.18 -8.74
CA LEU A 6 18.49 -9.32 -9.78
C LEU A 6 19.84 -8.72 -9.36
N TYR A 7 20.09 -8.61 -8.05
CA TYR A 7 21.34 -8.08 -7.49
C TYR A 7 22.41 -9.15 -7.25
N LEU A 8 22.05 -10.43 -7.37
CA LEU A 8 22.95 -11.58 -7.18
C LEU A 8 23.48 -12.13 -8.51
N SER A 9 22.85 -11.80 -9.64
CA SER A 9 23.34 -12.12 -10.97
C SER A 9 24.49 -11.20 -11.38
N LYS A 10 25.54 -11.77 -11.99
CA LYS A 10 26.63 -11.00 -12.61
C LYS A 10 26.02 -9.96 -13.57
N PRO A 11 26.31 -8.66 -13.41
CA PRO A 11 25.72 -7.66 -14.29
C PRO A 11 26.12 -7.97 -15.74
N PRO A 12 25.18 -7.88 -16.70
CA PRO A 12 25.53 -7.99 -18.11
C PRO A 12 26.59 -6.93 -18.44
N PRO A 13 27.49 -7.22 -19.40
CA PRO A 13 28.46 -6.22 -19.85
C PRO A 13 27.70 -4.95 -20.22
N VAL A 14 28.10 -3.82 -19.62
CA VAL A 14 27.51 -2.51 -19.86
C VAL A 14 27.71 -2.22 -21.34
N SER A 15 26.67 -2.46 -22.15
CA SER A 15 26.61 -1.93 -23.50
C SER A 15 26.73 -0.42 -23.36
N SER A 16 27.68 0.19 -24.06
CA SER A 16 27.84 1.63 -24.17
C SER A 16 26.47 2.27 -24.42
N ASP A 17 25.92 2.87 -23.37
CA ASP A 17 24.62 3.51 -23.35
C ASP A 17 24.65 4.70 -24.30
N ASN A 18 23.54 4.94 -24.99
CA ASN A 18 23.34 6.07 -25.90
C ASN A 18 23.27 7.38 -25.11
N GLY A 19 24.35 7.81 -24.47
CA GLY A 19 24.54 9.15 -23.88
C GLY A 19 23.52 9.64 -22.83
N MET A 20 22.49 8.86 -22.50
CA MET A 20 21.43 9.26 -21.59
C MET A 20 21.75 8.77 -20.19
N PRO A 21 21.69 9.64 -19.18
CA PRO A 21 21.98 9.21 -17.82
C PRO A 21 20.97 8.19 -17.25
N PHE A 22 21.44 7.25 -16.43
CA PHE A 22 20.62 6.21 -15.78
C PHE A 22 19.38 6.75 -15.04
N TRP A 23 19.47 7.96 -14.45
CA TRP A 23 18.32 8.57 -13.78
C TRP A 23 17.14 8.83 -14.72
N ASN A 24 17.36 9.02 -16.03
CA ASN A 24 16.28 9.18 -17.00
C ASN A 24 15.38 7.94 -17.07
N ALA A 25 15.95 6.73 -16.99
CA ALA A 25 15.18 5.50 -16.96
C ALA A 25 14.34 5.39 -15.68
N VAL A 26 14.94 5.68 -14.52
CA VAL A 26 14.24 5.65 -13.22
C VAL A 26 13.09 6.66 -13.17
N PHE A 27 13.35 7.93 -13.54
CA PHE A 27 12.32 8.96 -13.61
C PHE A 27 11.27 8.66 -14.69
N GLY A 28 11.67 8.04 -15.80
CA GLY A 28 10.77 7.58 -16.85
C GLY A 28 9.76 6.55 -16.34
N GLU A 29 10.22 5.51 -15.63
CA GLU A 29 9.36 4.51 -15.02
C GLU A 29 8.46 5.10 -13.93
N ALA A 30 8.98 6.01 -13.10
CA ALA A 30 8.17 6.70 -12.08
C ALA A 30 7.02 7.50 -12.72
N ARG A 31 7.28 8.24 -13.80
CA ARG A 31 6.23 8.97 -14.54
C ARG A 31 5.20 8.01 -15.14
N ARG A 32 5.64 6.89 -15.72
CA ARG A 32 4.72 5.88 -16.27
C ARG A 32 3.82 5.29 -15.17
N ALA A 33 4.39 4.97 -14.01
CA ALA A 33 3.62 4.47 -12.87
C ALA A 33 2.58 5.48 -12.37
N LEU A 34 2.93 6.78 -12.32
CA LEU A 34 1.98 7.84 -11.94
C LEU A 34 0.86 8.00 -12.97
N GLN A 35 1.18 7.99 -14.27
CA GLN A 35 0.18 8.07 -15.34
C GLN A 35 -0.77 6.86 -15.32
N GLU A 36 -0.25 5.67 -15.07
CA GLU A 36 -1.06 4.47 -14.96
C GLU A 36 -1.97 4.53 -13.71
N ALA A 37 -1.46 4.98 -12.57
CA ALA A 37 -2.26 5.19 -11.38
C ALA A 37 -3.38 6.21 -11.62
N GLU A 38 -3.07 7.34 -12.28
CA GLU A 38 -4.06 8.37 -12.64
C GLU A 38 -5.20 7.80 -13.50
N ARG A 39 -4.90 6.93 -14.46
CA ARG A 39 -5.90 6.28 -15.32
C ARG A 39 -6.83 5.32 -14.59
N GLN A 40 -6.38 4.74 -13.47
CA GLN A 40 -7.16 3.78 -12.68
C GLN A 40 -8.06 4.46 -11.63
N LEU A 41 -7.91 5.77 -11.41
CA LEU A 41 -8.72 6.49 -10.43
C LEU A 41 -10.13 6.74 -10.94
N ASP A 42 -11.10 6.24 -10.20
CA ASP A 42 -12.50 6.66 -10.29
C ASP A 42 -12.77 7.75 -9.23
N PRO A 43 -13.03 9.01 -9.64
CA PRO A 43 -13.31 10.09 -8.71
C PRO A 43 -14.47 9.81 -7.75
N ALA A 44 -15.51 9.10 -8.21
CA ALA A 44 -16.68 8.78 -7.39
C ALA A 44 -16.33 7.77 -6.29
N GLN A 45 -15.51 6.75 -6.60
CA GLN A 45 -15.03 5.80 -5.60
C GLN A 45 -14.11 6.47 -4.59
N LEU A 46 -13.26 7.41 -5.03
CA LEU A 46 -12.36 8.14 -4.13
C LEU A 46 -13.13 9.00 -3.13
N VAL A 47 -14.14 9.74 -3.60
CA VAL A 47 -15.02 10.54 -2.72
C VAL A 47 -15.76 9.63 -1.75
N LYS A 48 -16.32 8.51 -2.22
CA LYS A 48 -16.99 7.53 -1.37
C LYS A 48 -16.05 6.97 -0.28
N ALA A 49 -14.81 6.62 -0.63
CA ALA A 49 -13.83 6.14 0.33
C ALA A 49 -13.49 7.22 1.37
N ALA A 50 -13.30 8.47 0.95
CA ALA A 50 -13.04 9.59 1.86
C ALA A 50 -14.21 9.83 2.84
N GLU A 51 -15.46 9.75 2.36
CA GLU A 51 -16.64 9.86 3.23
C GLU A 51 -16.73 8.73 4.26
N LEU A 52 -16.44 7.50 3.85
CA LEU A 52 -16.42 6.35 4.76
C LEU A 52 -15.36 6.54 5.84
N ILE A 53 -14.16 6.98 5.46
CA ILE A 53 -13.06 7.27 6.40
C ILE A 53 -13.45 8.38 7.37
N ALA A 54 -14.07 9.46 6.88
CA ALA A 54 -14.47 10.59 7.72
C ALA A 54 -15.59 10.26 8.73
N LYS A 55 -16.45 9.28 8.41
CA LYS A 55 -17.57 8.85 9.25
C LYS A 55 -17.22 7.69 10.19
N ALA A 56 -16.08 7.04 10.00
CA ALA A 56 -15.67 5.89 10.80
C ALA A 56 -15.37 6.28 12.25
N ARG A 57 -15.75 5.42 13.20
CA ARG A 57 -15.40 5.56 14.63
C ARG A 57 -13.88 5.46 14.83
N GLN A 58 -13.26 4.52 14.12
CA GLN A 58 -11.81 4.36 14.02
C GLN A 58 -11.47 3.70 12.68
N VAL A 59 -10.25 3.93 12.22
CA VAL A 59 -9.67 3.32 11.02
C VAL A 59 -8.52 2.41 11.43
N THR A 60 -8.50 1.19 10.92
CA THR A 60 -7.34 0.31 11.05
C THR A 60 -6.77 0.02 9.67
N VAL A 61 -5.46 0.19 9.51
CA VAL A 61 -4.76 -0.04 8.24
C VAL A 61 -3.98 -1.34 8.32
N PHE A 62 -4.23 -2.25 7.39
CA PHE A 62 -3.53 -3.53 7.28
C PHE A 62 -2.57 -3.50 6.10
N GLY A 63 -1.33 -3.94 6.30
CA GLY A 63 -0.36 -4.03 5.23
C GLY A 63 0.82 -4.91 5.61
N LEU A 64 1.11 -5.93 4.79
CA LEU A 64 2.19 -6.88 5.05
C LEU A 64 3.24 -6.83 3.95
N GLY A 65 4.52 -6.84 4.34
CA GLY A 65 5.68 -6.80 3.44
C GLY A 65 6.18 -5.39 3.18
N GLY A 66 7.26 -5.25 2.39
CA GLY A 66 8.02 -4.00 2.28
C GLY A 66 7.19 -2.74 2.00
N SER A 67 6.67 -2.60 0.78
CA SER A 67 5.92 -1.39 0.40
C SER A 67 4.57 -1.29 1.08
N SER A 68 3.83 -2.39 1.23
CA SER A 68 2.50 -2.38 1.86
C SER A 68 2.55 -1.97 3.32
N SER A 69 3.50 -2.50 4.11
CA SER A 69 3.66 -2.11 5.52
C SER A 69 4.13 -0.67 5.66
N ALA A 70 5.03 -0.19 4.79
CA ALA A 70 5.45 1.22 4.79
C ALA A 70 4.28 2.16 4.47
N LEU A 71 3.46 1.83 3.47
CA LEU A 71 2.27 2.60 3.10
C LEU A 71 1.19 2.55 4.20
N ALA A 72 1.05 1.44 4.91
CA ALA A 72 0.12 1.34 6.03
C ALA A 72 0.47 2.34 7.15
N GLN A 73 1.75 2.42 7.51
CA GLN A 73 2.25 3.38 8.50
C GLN A 73 2.11 4.84 8.00
N GLU A 74 2.45 5.11 6.74
CA GLU A 74 2.27 6.44 6.15
C GLU A 74 0.80 6.87 6.14
N THR A 75 -0.12 5.95 5.85
CA THR A 75 -1.57 6.20 5.90
C THR A 75 -2.01 6.58 7.31
N GLN A 76 -1.50 5.89 8.34
CA GLN A 76 -1.74 6.26 9.73
C GLN A 76 -1.26 7.69 10.02
N TYR A 77 -0.03 8.04 9.64
CA TYR A 77 0.51 9.39 9.88
C TYR A 77 -0.29 10.50 9.19
N ARG A 78 -0.81 10.23 7.98
CA ARG A 78 -1.63 11.19 7.24
C ARG A 78 -3.01 11.35 7.83
N LEU A 79 -3.71 10.25 8.11
CA LEU A 79 -5.06 10.29 8.66
C LEU A 79 -5.08 10.85 10.10
N PHE A 80 -4.05 10.56 10.90
CA PHE A 80 -3.88 11.14 12.22
C PHE A 80 -3.90 12.69 12.19
N ARG A 81 -3.27 13.30 11.18
CA ARG A 81 -3.25 14.77 11.02
C ARG A 81 -4.62 15.37 10.70
N TYR A 82 -5.58 14.56 10.26
CA TYR A 82 -6.96 14.97 10.01
C TYR A 82 -7.89 14.70 11.21
N GLY A 83 -7.33 14.31 12.36
CA GLY A 83 -8.12 14.01 13.57
C GLY A 83 -8.82 12.66 13.53
N ILE A 84 -8.49 11.80 12.56
CA ILE A 84 -9.04 10.44 12.48
C ILE A 84 -8.34 9.55 13.50
N THR A 85 -9.12 8.85 14.31
CA THR A 85 -8.60 7.77 15.17
C THR A 85 -8.11 6.64 14.29
N VAL A 86 -6.80 6.46 14.15
CA VAL A 86 -6.21 5.50 13.21
C VAL A 86 -5.07 4.69 13.84
N SER A 87 -4.97 3.41 13.47
CA SER A 87 -3.84 2.53 13.78
C SER A 87 -3.44 1.71 12.56
N ALA A 88 -2.18 1.30 12.47
CA ALA A 88 -1.68 0.43 11.41
C ALA A 88 -1.09 -0.86 12.00
N GLN A 89 -1.50 -2.00 11.45
CA GLN A 89 -1.02 -3.32 11.83
C GLN A 89 -0.30 -3.96 10.65
N CYS A 90 0.97 -4.29 10.87
CA CYS A 90 1.84 -4.91 9.88
C CYS A 90 2.25 -6.34 10.26
N ASP A 91 1.87 -6.80 11.45
CA ASP A 91 2.05 -8.18 11.89
C ASP A 91 0.77 -9.00 11.63
N PRO A 92 0.85 -10.16 10.96
CA PRO A 92 -0.32 -10.98 10.63
C PRO A 92 -1.18 -11.41 11.82
N TYR A 93 -0.57 -11.68 12.98
CA TYR A 93 -1.31 -12.05 14.17
C TYR A 93 -2.06 -10.85 14.74
N LEU A 94 -1.38 -9.70 14.84
CA LEU A 94 -2.03 -8.47 15.30
C LEU A 94 -3.13 -8.00 14.34
N MET A 95 -2.97 -8.17 13.02
CA MET A 95 -4.03 -7.88 12.05
C MET A 95 -5.30 -8.68 12.35
N ARG A 96 -5.19 -10.01 12.50
CA ARG A 96 -6.35 -10.88 12.82
C ARG A 96 -6.94 -10.60 14.19
N MET A 97 -6.10 -10.38 15.21
CA MET A 97 -6.56 -10.01 16.56
C MET A 97 -7.28 -8.67 16.56
N THR A 98 -6.82 -7.70 15.77
CA THR A 98 -7.48 -6.41 15.67
C THR A 98 -8.81 -6.56 14.93
N ALA A 99 -8.81 -7.28 13.79
CA ALA A 99 -9.99 -7.54 12.98
C ALA A 99 -11.14 -8.15 13.80
N SER A 100 -10.86 -9.16 14.62
CA SER A 100 -11.88 -9.84 15.43
C SER A 100 -12.53 -8.98 16.51
N THR A 101 -11.99 -7.78 16.77
CA THR A 101 -12.52 -6.83 17.77
C THR A 101 -13.24 -5.64 17.14
N LEU A 102 -13.26 -5.55 15.81
CA LEU A 102 -13.89 -4.45 15.09
C LEU A 102 -15.40 -4.45 15.28
N LYS A 103 -15.97 -3.25 15.25
CA LYS A 103 -17.41 -2.99 15.35
C LYS A 103 -17.94 -2.51 14.00
N PRO A 104 -19.26 -2.58 13.77
CA PRO A 104 -19.86 -2.12 12.51
C PRO A 104 -19.60 -0.65 12.11
N SER A 105 -19.14 0.18 13.06
CA SER A 105 -18.77 1.58 12.81
C SER A 105 -17.27 1.80 12.59
N ASP A 106 -16.47 0.74 12.59
CA ASP A 106 -15.04 0.78 12.32
C ASP A 106 -14.77 0.55 10.83
N LEU A 107 -13.61 1.00 10.34
CA LEU A 107 -13.22 0.87 8.95
C LEU A 107 -11.84 0.24 8.81
N VAL A 108 -11.69 -0.69 7.87
CA VAL A 108 -10.41 -1.29 7.51
C VAL A 108 -9.92 -0.75 6.17
N ILE A 109 -8.66 -0.33 6.11
CA ILE A 109 -7.94 -0.07 4.87
C ILE A 109 -6.91 -1.19 4.68
N ALA A 110 -7.11 -2.05 3.69
CA ALA A 110 -6.19 -3.14 3.39
C ALA A 110 -5.29 -2.80 2.19
N ILE A 111 -3.98 -2.80 2.40
CA ILE A 111 -2.98 -2.49 1.37
C ILE A 111 -2.26 -3.78 0.96
N SER A 112 -2.42 -4.19 -0.29
CA SER A 112 -1.71 -5.31 -0.90
C SER A 112 -1.39 -5.02 -2.36
N ALA A 113 -0.10 -4.95 -2.70
CA ALA A 113 0.36 -4.67 -4.06
C ALA A 113 -0.12 -5.69 -5.10
N THR A 114 -0.32 -6.96 -4.71
CA THR A 114 -0.75 -8.03 -5.63
C THR A 114 -2.22 -8.39 -5.47
N GLY A 115 -2.89 -7.89 -4.43
CA GLY A 115 -4.23 -8.33 -4.02
C GLY A 115 -4.30 -9.78 -3.55
N ARG A 116 -3.16 -10.46 -3.34
CA ARG A 116 -3.08 -11.90 -3.05
C ARG A 116 -2.37 -12.23 -1.74
N THR A 117 -2.12 -11.22 -0.91
CA THR A 117 -1.47 -11.43 0.39
C THR A 117 -2.42 -12.15 1.33
N ARG A 118 -2.25 -13.47 1.48
CA ARG A 118 -3.18 -14.34 2.21
C ARG A 118 -3.49 -13.81 3.62
N GLU A 119 -2.47 -13.42 4.37
CA GLU A 119 -2.63 -12.93 5.74
C GLU A 119 -3.48 -11.65 5.83
N VAL A 120 -3.41 -10.78 4.81
CA VAL A 120 -4.23 -9.57 4.74
C VAL A 120 -5.68 -9.93 4.37
N ILE A 121 -5.86 -10.87 3.43
CA ILE A 121 -7.19 -11.35 3.03
C ILE A 121 -7.89 -12.01 4.23
N GLU A 122 -7.22 -12.94 4.91
CA GLU A 122 -7.74 -13.62 6.11
C GLU A 122 -8.12 -12.62 7.20
N ALA A 123 -7.34 -11.56 7.42
CA ALA A 123 -7.67 -10.53 8.40
C ALA A 123 -8.89 -9.69 7.99
N VAL A 124 -9.06 -9.39 6.70
CA VAL A 124 -10.23 -8.66 6.20
C VAL A 124 -11.50 -9.52 6.25
N GLU A 125 -11.40 -10.83 6.00
CA GLU A 125 -12.55 -11.76 6.10
C GLU A 125 -13.08 -11.91 7.54
N LEU A 126 -12.27 -11.58 8.54
CA LEU A 126 -12.65 -11.58 9.95
C LEU A 126 -13.27 -10.25 10.44
N ALA A 127 -13.09 -9.16 9.68
CA ALA A 127 -13.51 -7.81 10.02
C ALA A 127 -14.99 -7.55 9.66
#